data_AF-A0AAW2SDZ9-F1
#
_entry.id   AF-A0AAW2SDZ9-F1
#
_cell.length_a   1.000
_cell.length_b   1.000
_cell.length_c   1.000
_cell.angle_alpha   90.00
_cell.angle_beta   90.00
_cell.angle_gamma   90.00
#
_symmetry.space_group_name_H-M   'P 1'
#
loop_
_entity.id
_entity.type
_entity.pdbx_description
1 polymer ?
#
loop_
_entity_poly.entity_id
_entity_poly.type
_entity_poly.pdbx_seq_one_letter_code
_entity_poly.pdbx_strand_id
1 'polypeptide(L)'
;MKGCKKLHLLQLLFLLTMFFPRPSVSGETPVSYCGGIRVKSPFLHQHPSNSSLLSHMIICKSDKLYYRTSIGLFKISHIDYENKLLTVSHSSCSSASSFVSPHNLSAGFVRSSSPNSLVLFNCSNRSSRFWTVPCNVTKLSGCHDHKQELTKGLSSCLLVDDVGKLKRGFHPRQLSCTHYSLVHRNKEILELGTRISFDIPDHVPNPCNECEKPDGIVGLD
;
A
#
# COMPACT_ATOMS: atom_id res chain seq x y z
N MET A 1 76.33 19.89 0.06
CA MET A 1 75.31 19.03 -0.60
C MET A 1 74.50 18.24 0.44
N LYS A 2 73.44 18.80 1.06
CA LYS A 2 72.51 18.07 1.95
C LYS A 2 71.12 18.74 1.96
N GLY A 3 70.44 18.79 0.80
CA GLY A 3 69.13 19.46 0.67
C GLY A 3 68.06 18.74 -0.16
N CYS A 4 68.39 17.69 -0.92
CA CYS A 4 67.45 17.07 -1.88
C CYS A 4 66.90 15.70 -1.48
N LYS A 5 66.83 15.35 -0.18
CA LYS A 5 66.29 14.04 0.26
C LYS A 5 64.96 14.11 1.04
N LYS A 6 64.59 15.28 1.58
CA LYS A 6 63.38 15.43 2.42
C LYS A 6 62.10 15.68 1.62
N LEU A 7 62.19 16.34 0.45
CA LEU A 7 61.02 16.72 -0.36
C LEU A 7 60.35 15.50 -1.02
N HIS A 8 61.16 14.54 -1.49
CA HIS A 8 60.66 13.31 -2.11
C HIS A 8 59.92 12.38 -1.15
N LEU A 9 60.34 12.32 0.12
CA LEU A 9 59.67 11.47 1.12
C LEU A 9 58.27 11.98 1.44
N LEU A 10 58.09 13.30 1.51
CA LEU A 10 56.80 13.92 1.81
C LEU A 10 55.82 13.76 0.64
N GLN A 11 56.30 13.89 -0.60
CA GLN A 11 55.50 13.63 -1.81
C GLN A 11 55.11 12.16 -1.93
N LEU A 12 55.99 11.22 -1.55
CA LEU A 12 55.68 9.79 -1.56
C LEU A 12 54.61 9.43 -0.51
N LEU A 13 54.64 10.05 0.67
CA LEU A 13 53.62 9.86 1.70
C LEU A 13 52.23 10.38 1.27
N PHE A 14 52.21 11.52 0.57
CA PHE A 14 50.99 12.14 0.06
C PHE A 14 50.34 11.30 -1.06
N LEU A 15 51.15 10.67 -1.91
CA LEU A 15 50.68 9.75 -2.93
C LEU A 15 50.13 8.44 -2.32
N LEU A 16 50.75 7.95 -1.23
CA LEU A 16 50.27 6.74 -0.55
C LEU A 16 48.89 6.95 0.07
N THR A 17 48.58 8.13 0.60
CA THR A 17 47.24 8.46 1.15
C THR A 17 46.13 8.54 0.11
N MET A 18 46.46 8.75 -1.18
CA MET A 18 45.48 8.81 -2.27
C MET A 18 45.14 7.42 -2.86
N PHE A 19 45.95 6.40 -2.55
CA PHE A 19 45.79 5.03 -3.07
C PHE A 19 45.18 4.05 -2.07
N PHE A 20 44.87 4.47 -0.84
CA PHE A 20 44.05 3.65 0.06
C PHE A 20 42.58 3.84 -0.32
N PRO A 21 41.90 2.83 -0.88
CA PRO A 21 40.46 2.89 -1.00
C PRO A 21 39.90 3.08 0.41
N ARG A 22 39.21 4.21 0.64
CA ARG A 22 38.37 4.35 1.83
C ARG A 22 37.48 3.11 1.85
N PRO A 23 37.36 2.40 2.99
CA PRO A 23 36.33 1.38 3.09
C PRO A 23 35.02 2.07 2.77
N SER A 24 34.40 1.65 1.66
CA SER A 24 33.03 2.00 1.35
C SER A 24 32.23 1.50 2.54
N VAL A 25 31.86 2.42 3.42
CA VAL A 25 30.80 2.17 4.38
C VAL A 25 29.60 1.84 3.50
N SER A 26 29.29 0.55 3.40
CA SER A 26 28.01 0.10 2.89
C SER A 26 26.98 0.81 3.75
N GLY A 27 26.42 1.90 3.24
CA GLY A 27 25.45 2.69 3.96
C GLY A 27 24.24 1.79 4.16
N GLU A 28 24.09 1.22 5.36
CA GLU A 28 22.87 0.52 5.71
C GLU A 28 21.71 1.47 5.42
N THR A 29 20.78 1.01 4.57
CA THR A 29 19.60 1.83 4.24
C THR A 29 18.93 2.21 5.55
N PRO A 30 18.71 3.51 5.82
CA PRO A 30 18.19 3.92 7.12
C PRO A 30 16.81 3.29 7.32
N VAL A 31 16.63 2.71 8.51
CA VAL A 31 15.43 2.00 8.92
C VAL A 31 14.83 2.74 10.11
N SER A 32 13.52 2.94 10.07
CA SER A 32 12.75 3.38 11.24
C SER A 32 11.65 2.37 11.55
N TYR A 33 11.01 2.54 12.71
CA TYR A 33 9.90 1.71 13.14
C TYR A 33 8.72 2.61 13.54
N CYS A 34 7.51 2.13 13.28
CA CYS A 34 6.28 2.69 13.80
C CYS A 34 5.46 1.55 14.42
N GLY A 35 5.39 1.51 15.75
CA GLY A 35 4.99 0.30 16.48
C GLY A 35 5.88 -0.88 16.09
N GLY A 36 5.24 -1.97 15.69
CA GLY A 36 5.93 -3.17 15.21
C GLY A 36 6.30 -3.17 13.73
N ILE A 37 5.98 -2.12 12.96
CA ILE A 37 6.16 -2.12 11.50
C ILE A 37 7.47 -1.44 11.13
N ARG A 38 8.32 -2.16 10.39
CA ARG A 38 9.58 -1.65 9.84
C ARG A 38 9.32 -0.74 8.64
N VAL A 39 9.76 0.51 8.74
CA VAL A 39 9.64 1.53 7.69
C VAL A 39 11.01 1.77 7.07
N LYS A 40 11.11 1.56 5.75
CA LYS A 40 12.33 1.75 4.94
C LYS A 40 12.02 2.67 3.76
N SER A 41 13.04 3.03 2.99
CA SER A 41 12.86 3.62 1.65
C SER A 41 11.87 2.76 0.82
N PRO A 42 10.94 3.35 0.06
CA PRO A 42 10.78 4.79 -0.25
C PRO A 42 9.91 5.57 0.75
N PHE A 43 9.43 4.92 1.81
CA PHE A 43 8.53 5.53 2.78
C PHE A 43 9.23 6.27 3.91
N LEU A 44 10.54 6.07 4.04
CA LEU A 44 11.32 6.75 5.05
C LEU A 44 11.40 8.26 4.73
N HIS A 45 11.02 9.09 5.68
CA HIS A 45 11.22 10.52 5.57
C HIS A 45 12.71 10.83 5.76
N GLN A 46 13.43 10.96 4.64
CA GLN A 46 14.81 11.47 4.63
C GLN A 46 14.78 13.01 4.64
N HIS A 47 15.96 13.62 4.77
CA HIS A 47 16.16 15.08 4.75
C HIS A 47 15.21 15.78 3.75
N PRO A 48 14.60 16.94 4.08
CA PRO A 48 13.53 17.59 3.30
C PRO A 48 13.81 17.78 1.79
N SER A 49 15.07 17.78 1.36
CA SER A 49 15.47 17.89 -0.05
C SER A 49 15.34 16.58 -0.85
N ASN A 50 15.24 15.41 -0.19
CA ASN A 50 15.28 14.08 -0.81
C ASN A 50 14.08 13.19 -0.44
N SER A 51 12.99 13.76 0.08
CA SER A 51 11.82 12.97 0.47
C SER A 51 11.05 12.47 -0.77
N SER A 52 10.89 11.14 -0.90
CA SER A 52 10.02 10.54 -1.91
C SER A 52 8.57 10.97 -1.69
N LEU A 53 7.78 11.12 -2.77
CA LEU A 53 6.32 11.30 -2.70
C LEU A 53 5.65 10.23 -1.84
N LEU A 54 6.17 8.99 -1.88
CA LEU A 54 5.66 7.88 -1.08
C LEU A 54 5.84 8.09 0.42
N SER A 55 6.88 8.81 0.85
CA SER A 55 7.10 9.11 2.28
C SER A 55 5.98 9.99 2.86
N HIS A 56 5.32 10.80 2.03
CA HIS A 56 4.17 11.63 2.43
C HIS A 56 2.84 10.86 2.43
N MET A 57 2.82 9.66 1.84
CA MET A 57 1.64 8.80 1.80
C MET A 57 1.48 7.95 3.05
N ILE A 58 2.46 7.94 3.95
CA ILE A 58 2.32 7.26 5.23
C ILE A 58 2.55 8.21 6.39
N ILE A 59 1.87 7.96 7.51
CA ILE A 59 2.04 8.72 8.74
C ILE A 59 2.07 7.77 9.93
N CYS A 60 3.04 7.95 10.82
CA CYS A 60 3.06 7.28 12.10
C CYS A 60 2.36 8.18 13.14
N LYS A 61 1.28 7.69 13.75
CA LYS A 61 0.55 8.42 14.81
C LYS A 61 0.18 7.47 15.94
N SER A 62 0.58 7.81 17.17
CA SER A 62 0.29 7.00 18.36
C SER A 62 0.71 5.53 18.18
N ASP A 63 1.94 5.34 17.70
CA ASP A 63 2.56 4.01 17.48
C ASP A 63 1.82 3.12 16.46
N LYS A 64 1.03 3.73 15.59
CA LYS A 64 0.31 3.05 14.50
C LYS A 64 0.63 3.72 13.18
N LEU A 65 0.89 2.90 12.17
CA LEU A 65 1.17 3.37 10.83
C LEU A 65 -0.12 3.48 10.03
N TYR A 66 -0.31 4.61 9.35
CA TYR A 66 -1.47 4.89 8.52
C TYR A 66 -1.04 5.25 7.11
N TYR A 67 -1.83 4.80 6.15
CA TYR A 67 -1.80 5.19 4.75
C TYR A 67 -2.72 6.40 4.55
N ARG A 68 -2.16 7.48 4.03
CA ARG A 68 -2.82 8.75 3.80
C ARG A 68 -3.35 8.81 2.37
N THR A 69 -4.65 9.08 2.25
CA THR A 69 -5.35 9.27 0.98
C THR A 69 -6.18 10.55 1.03
N SER A 70 -6.76 10.97 -0.10
CA SER A 70 -7.71 12.08 -0.17
C SER A 70 -9.02 11.81 0.59
N ILE A 71 -9.38 10.54 0.79
CA ILE A 71 -10.62 10.15 1.50
C ILE A 71 -10.40 9.85 2.99
N GLY A 72 -9.16 9.88 3.47
CA GLY A 72 -8.85 9.66 4.90
C GLY A 72 -7.56 8.88 5.18
N LEU A 73 -7.41 8.51 6.45
CA LEU A 73 -6.29 7.73 6.98
C LEU A 73 -6.70 6.29 7.23
N PHE A 74 -5.98 5.33 6.65
CA PHE A 74 -6.26 3.91 6.82
C PHE A 74 -5.10 3.20 7.47
N LYS A 75 -5.37 2.38 8.49
CA LYS A 75 -4.31 1.68 9.22
C LYS A 75 -3.59 0.68 8.31
N ILE A 76 -2.26 0.70 8.33
CA ILE A 76 -1.41 -0.28 7.65
C ILE A 76 -1.15 -1.45 8.61
N SER A 77 -1.32 -2.68 8.14
CA SER A 77 -0.95 -3.89 8.88
C SER A 77 0.43 -4.40 8.49
N HIS A 78 0.80 -4.28 7.21
CA HIS A 78 2.02 -4.89 6.68
C HIS A 78 2.56 -4.12 5.47
N ILE A 79 3.89 -4.11 5.32
CA ILE A 79 4.60 -3.61 4.14
C ILE A 79 5.54 -4.71 3.66
N ASP A 80 5.31 -5.17 2.44
CA ASP A 80 6.16 -6.12 1.72
C ASP A 80 7.05 -5.33 0.74
N TYR A 81 8.32 -5.18 1.08
CA TYR A 81 9.28 -4.47 0.24
C TYR A 81 9.79 -5.28 -0.95
N GLU A 82 9.71 -6.61 -0.88
CA GLU A 82 10.16 -7.50 -1.97
C GLU A 82 9.17 -7.44 -3.12
N ASN A 83 7.88 -7.55 -2.80
CA ASN A 83 6.81 -7.50 -3.79
C ASN A 83 6.28 -6.07 -4.03
N LYS A 84 6.83 -5.07 -3.32
CA LYS A 84 6.40 -3.66 -3.36
C LYS A 84 4.91 -3.47 -3.06
N LEU A 85 4.40 -4.16 -2.03
CA LEU A 85 2.99 -4.15 -1.63
C LEU A 85 2.78 -3.60 -0.21
N LEU A 86 1.81 -2.72 -0.06
CA LEU A 86 1.31 -2.22 1.22
C LEU A 86 -0.06 -2.85 1.50
N THR A 87 -0.27 -3.36 2.72
CA THR A 87 -1.56 -3.94 3.14
C THR A 87 -2.28 -3.03 4.11
N VAL A 88 -3.44 -2.54 3.69
CA VAL A 88 -4.37 -1.76 4.51
C VAL A 88 -5.28 -2.70 5.29
N SER A 89 -5.39 -2.46 6.59
CA SER A 89 -6.29 -3.20 7.48
C SER A 89 -7.74 -2.79 7.29
N HIS A 90 -8.65 -3.76 7.33
CA HIS A 90 -10.10 -3.53 7.32
C HIS A 90 -10.79 -4.32 8.44
N SER A 91 -11.97 -3.84 8.87
CA SER A 91 -12.87 -4.63 9.70
C SER A 91 -13.41 -5.83 8.94
N SER A 92 -13.67 -6.91 9.67
CA SER A 92 -14.27 -8.14 9.15
C SER A 92 -15.71 -7.95 8.67
N CYS A 93 -16.43 -6.94 9.17
CA CYS A 93 -17.81 -6.65 8.77
C CYS A 93 -18.04 -5.13 8.70
N SER A 94 -17.91 -4.55 7.51
CA SER A 94 -18.17 -3.13 7.29
C SER A 94 -19.58 -2.94 6.76
N SER A 95 -20.30 -1.92 7.24
CA SER A 95 -21.58 -1.54 6.67
C SER A 95 -21.41 -1.13 5.20
N ALA A 96 -22.33 -1.58 4.34
CA ALA A 96 -22.38 -1.13 2.95
C ALA A 96 -22.51 0.40 2.82
N SER A 97 -22.97 1.11 3.86
CA SER A 97 -23.02 2.58 3.89
C SER A 97 -21.66 3.26 3.92
N SER A 98 -20.65 2.60 4.50
CA SER A 98 -19.29 3.13 4.64
C SER A 98 -18.36 2.51 3.60
N PHE A 99 -18.90 2.11 2.44
CA PHE A 99 -18.13 1.42 1.42
C PHE A 99 -17.03 2.30 0.86
N VAL A 100 -15.80 1.83 1.00
CA VAL A 100 -14.62 2.45 0.40
C VAL A 100 -14.22 1.63 -0.81
N SER A 101 -14.28 2.26 -1.99
CA SER A 101 -13.86 1.62 -3.23
C SER A 101 -12.33 1.37 -3.21
N PRO A 102 -11.87 0.16 -3.56
CA PRO A 102 -10.44 -0.13 -3.70
C PRO A 102 -9.73 0.77 -4.72
N HIS A 103 -10.45 1.27 -5.72
CA HIS A 103 -9.92 2.25 -6.67
C HIS A 103 -9.56 3.59 -6.02
N ASN A 104 -10.29 4.00 -4.98
CA ASN A 104 -10.01 5.22 -4.25
C ASN A 104 -8.83 5.01 -3.27
N LEU A 105 -8.66 3.79 -2.77
CA LEU A 105 -7.51 3.42 -1.95
C LEU A 105 -6.24 3.32 -2.78
N SER A 106 -6.30 2.86 -4.02
CA SER A 106 -5.09 2.66 -4.81
C SER A 106 -4.46 3.94 -5.33
N ALA A 107 -5.06 5.12 -5.15
CA ALA A 107 -4.50 6.44 -5.51
C ALA A 107 -3.82 6.52 -6.91
N GLY A 108 -4.32 5.75 -7.89
CA GLY A 108 -3.72 5.66 -9.24
C GLY A 108 -2.50 4.74 -9.38
N PHE A 109 -2.01 4.13 -8.31
CA PHE A 109 -0.93 3.12 -8.38
C PHE A 109 -1.34 1.92 -9.23
N VAL A 110 -0.31 1.30 -9.83
CA VAL A 110 -0.46 0.10 -10.66
C VAL A 110 -1.13 -1.01 -9.84
N ARG A 111 -1.93 -1.85 -10.50
CA ARG A 111 -2.55 -2.99 -9.82
C ARG A 111 -1.47 -3.96 -9.32
N SER A 112 -1.65 -4.41 -8.09
CA SER A 112 -0.92 -5.56 -7.55
C SER A 112 -1.07 -6.76 -8.49
N SER A 113 -0.03 -7.60 -8.58
CA SER A 113 -0.04 -8.85 -9.34
C SER A 113 -1.14 -9.82 -8.86
N SER A 114 -1.52 -9.73 -7.58
CA SER A 114 -2.70 -10.39 -7.02
C SER A 114 -3.85 -9.39 -6.87
N PRO A 115 -5.04 -9.68 -7.42
CA PRO A 115 -6.19 -8.79 -7.30
C PRO A 115 -6.74 -8.81 -5.86
N ASN A 116 -7.29 -7.66 -5.45
CA ASN A 116 -8.13 -7.60 -4.27
C ASN A 116 -9.52 -8.12 -4.61
N SER A 117 -10.17 -8.75 -3.64
CA SER A 117 -11.52 -9.30 -3.76
C SER A 117 -12.46 -8.61 -2.78
N LEU A 118 -13.75 -8.69 -3.06
CA LEU A 118 -14.80 -8.12 -2.22
C LEU A 118 -15.79 -9.22 -1.86
N VAL A 119 -15.99 -9.42 -0.56
CA VAL A 119 -17.04 -10.31 -0.04
C VAL A 119 -18.24 -9.45 0.32
N LEU A 120 -19.41 -9.82 -0.14
CA LEU A 120 -20.66 -9.12 0.06
C LEU A 120 -21.66 -10.00 0.80
N PHE A 121 -22.36 -9.40 1.77
CA PHE A 121 -23.24 -10.11 2.69
C PHE A 121 -24.67 -9.59 2.57
N ASN A 122 -25.63 -10.52 2.75
CA ASN A 122 -27.06 -10.23 2.83
C ASN A 122 -27.55 -9.36 1.66
N CYS A 123 -27.22 -9.78 0.44
CA CYS A 123 -27.64 -9.12 -0.79
C CYS A 123 -28.95 -9.73 -1.29
N SER A 124 -29.96 -8.90 -1.56
CA SER A 124 -31.22 -9.39 -2.13
C SER A 124 -31.20 -9.48 -3.66
N ASN A 125 -30.31 -8.74 -4.34
CA ASN A 125 -30.18 -8.79 -5.79
C ASN A 125 -28.95 -9.59 -6.20
N ARG A 126 -29.16 -10.73 -6.86
CA ARG A 126 -28.07 -11.59 -7.36
C ARG A 126 -27.73 -11.20 -8.80
N SER A 127 -26.52 -10.70 -9.02
CA SER A 127 -25.97 -10.59 -10.36
C SER A 127 -25.29 -11.90 -10.74
N SER A 128 -25.56 -12.41 -11.95
CA SER A 128 -24.91 -13.61 -12.50
C SER A 128 -23.39 -13.48 -12.68
N ARG A 129 -22.83 -12.28 -12.49
CA ARG A 129 -21.39 -12.01 -12.61
C ARG A 129 -20.59 -12.34 -11.35
N PHE A 130 -21.25 -12.62 -10.22
CA PHE A 130 -20.58 -12.82 -8.94
C PHE A 130 -20.73 -14.26 -8.46
N TRP A 131 -19.68 -14.78 -7.84
CA TRP A 131 -19.61 -16.16 -7.43
C TRP A 131 -20.25 -16.29 -6.05
N THR A 132 -21.11 -17.28 -5.88
CA THR A 132 -21.67 -17.57 -4.57
C THR A 132 -20.70 -18.48 -3.83
N VAL A 133 -20.19 -18.03 -2.69
CA VAL A 133 -19.25 -18.80 -1.86
C VAL A 133 -19.82 -19.00 -0.46
N PRO A 134 -19.46 -20.09 0.23
CA PRO A 134 -19.75 -20.21 1.66
C PRO A 134 -19.15 -18.99 2.39
N CYS A 135 -19.93 -18.30 3.22
CA CYS A 135 -19.40 -17.20 4.04
C CYS A 135 -18.35 -17.66 5.06
N ASN A 136 -18.14 -18.97 5.20
CA ASN A 136 -17.16 -19.61 6.08
C ASN A 136 -15.72 -19.51 5.54
N VAL A 137 -15.37 -18.35 4.99
CA VAL A 137 -13.99 -17.99 4.65
C VAL A 137 -13.30 -17.75 5.99
N THR A 138 -12.36 -18.65 6.33
CA THR A 138 -11.89 -19.06 7.67
C THR A 138 -11.40 -18.00 8.67
N LYS A 139 -11.54 -16.70 8.39
CA LYS A 139 -11.29 -15.58 9.33
C LYS A 139 -12.33 -14.44 9.26
N LEU A 140 -13.41 -14.58 8.48
CA LEU A 140 -14.47 -13.55 8.35
C LEU A 140 -15.61 -13.73 9.38
N SER A 141 -15.32 -14.31 10.55
CA SER A 141 -16.29 -14.60 11.62
C SER A 141 -17.02 -13.36 12.17
N GLY A 142 -16.63 -12.14 11.80
CA GLY A 142 -17.16 -10.91 12.38
C GLY A 142 -18.50 -10.42 11.85
N CYS A 143 -19.08 -11.01 10.79
CA CYS A 143 -20.46 -10.68 10.40
C CYS A 143 -21.52 -11.58 11.07
N HIS A 144 -21.11 -12.55 11.90
CA HIS A 144 -22.03 -13.52 12.51
C HIS A 144 -22.75 -13.04 13.78
N ASP A 145 -22.51 -11.81 14.25
CA ASP A 145 -23.17 -11.29 15.46
C ASP A 145 -24.66 -10.92 15.28
N HIS A 146 -25.23 -11.06 14.08
CA HIS A 146 -26.68 -11.20 13.94
C HIS A 146 -27.12 -12.63 14.27
N LYS A 147 -27.12 -12.91 15.58
CA LYS A 147 -27.69 -14.11 16.19
C LYS A 147 -29.23 -14.04 16.17
N GLN A 148 -29.84 -13.86 15.01
CA GLN A 148 -31.27 -14.11 14.81
C GLN A 148 -31.53 -14.36 13.31
N GLU A 149 -32.08 -15.54 13.02
CA GLU A 149 -32.44 -16.08 11.68
C GLU A 149 -31.35 -16.74 10.83
N LEU A 150 -30.69 -17.79 11.32
CA LEU A 150 -30.07 -18.75 10.38
C LEU A 150 -30.05 -20.19 10.89
N THR A 151 -31.22 -20.71 11.25
CA THR A 151 -31.42 -22.13 11.59
C THR A 151 -31.61 -23.05 10.37
N LYS A 152 -31.38 -22.62 9.12
CA LYS A 152 -31.71 -23.46 7.94
C LYS A 152 -30.79 -23.47 6.72
N GLY A 153 -29.55 -22.95 6.78
CA GLY A 153 -28.61 -23.16 5.68
C GLY A 153 -27.36 -22.31 5.79
N LEU A 154 -26.24 -22.81 5.29
CA LEU A 154 -24.99 -22.04 5.14
C LEU A 154 -25.32 -20.68 4.49
N SER A 155 -25.11 -19.58 5.21
CA SER A 155 -25.24 -18.24 4.61
C SER A 155 -24.29 -18.17 3.41
N SER A 156 -24.85 -17.93 2.24
CA SER A 156 -24.11 -17.84 1.00
C SER A 156 -23.72 -16.38 0.76
N CYS A 157 -22.44 -16.10 0.62
CA CYS A 157 -21.90 -14.77 0.34
C CYS A 157 -21.68 -14.59 -1.16
N LEU A 158 -21.73 -13.35 -1.64
CA LEU A 158 -21.31 -13.02 -3.00
C LEU A 158 -19.83 -12.59 -2.98
N LEU A 159 -19.01 -13.27 -3.77
CA LEU A 159 -17.60 -12.96 -3.97
C LEU A 159 -17.41 -12.26 -5.32
N VAL A 160 -16.76 -11.10 -5.26
CA VAL A 160 -16.16 -10.45 -6.41
C VAL A 160 -14.67 -10.75 -6.38
N ASP A 161 -14.20 -11.66 -7.23
CA ASP A 161 -12.79 -12.10 -7.22
C ASP A 161 -11.78 -10.98 -7.52
N ASP A 162 -12.12 -10.08 -8.44
CA ASP A 162 -11.26 -8.98 -8.85
C ASP A 162 -12.03 -7.67 -8.87
N VAL A 163 -11.86 -6.89 -7.79
CA VAL A 163 -12.47 -5.56 -7.67
C VAL A 163 -11.99 -4.60 -8.75
N GLY A 164 -10.84 -4.85 -9.38
CA GLY A 164 -10.33 -4.06 -10.49
C GLY A 164 -11.19 -4.18 -11.76
N LYS A 165 -11.98 -5.25 -11.89
CA LYS A 165 -12.92 -5.43 -13.01
C LYS A 165 -14.29 -4.78 -12.76
N LEU A 166 -14.53 -4.27 -11.55
CA LEU A 166 -15.75 -3.53 -11.26
C LEU A 166 -15.76 -2.20 -12.01
N LYS A 167 -16.95 -1.77 -12.44
CA LYS A 167 -17.11 -0.45 -13.04
C LYS A 167 -16.74 0.62 -12.00
N ARG A 168 -16.09 1.70 -12.45
CA ARG A 168 -15.92 2.91 -11.62
C ARG A 168 -17.31 3.35 -11.14
N GLY A 169 -17.47 3.52 -9.83
CA GLY A 169 -18.76 3.85 -9.21
C GLY A 169 -19.61 2.64 -8.76
N PHE A 170 -19.09 1.41 -8.81
CA PHE A 170 -19.74 0.28 -8.14
C PHE A 170 -19.91 0.57 -6.64
N HIS A 171 -21.07 0.18 -6.10
CA HIS A 171 -21.36 0.28 -4.67
C HIS A 171 -22.20 -0.92 -4.20
N PRO A 172 -21.88 -1.57 -3.06
CA PRO A 172 -22.62 -2.74 -2.56
C PRO A 172 -24.14 -2.57 -2.46
N ARG A 173 -24.60 -1.37 -2.12
CA ARG A 173 -26.04 -1.01 -2.09
C ARG A 173 -26.75 -1.16 -3.44
N GLN A 174 -26.04 -1.11 -4.57
CA GLN A 174 -26.63 -1.37 -5.89
C GLN A 174 -27.12 -2.82 -6.03
N LEU A 175 -26.58 -3.73 -5.23
CA LEU A 175 -27.01 -5.13 -5.10
C LEU A 175 -27.87 -5.36 -3.86
N SER A 176 -28.28 -4.28 -3.18
CA SER A 176 -29.02 -4.32 -1.92
C SER A 176 -28.32 -5.14 -0.82
N CYS A 177 -26.98 -5.10 -0.79
CA CYS A 177 -26.19 -5.71 0.28
C CYS A 177 -26.17 -4.81 1.52
N THR A 178 -26.12 -5.40 2.71
CA THR A 178 -26.03 -4.64 3.98
C THR A 178 -24.61 -4.50 4.48
N HIS A 179 -23.74 -5.48 4.21
CA HIS A 179 -22.36 -5.49 4.68
C HIS A 179 -21.39 -5.97 3.61
N TYR A 180 -20.12 -5.65 3.82
CA TYR A 180 -19.03 -6.08 2.97
C TYR A 180 -17.73 -6.28 3.75
N SER A 181 -16.79 -7.01 3.15
CA SER A 181 -15.43 -7.16 3.63
C SER A 181 -14.46 -7.08 2.46
N LEU A 182 -13.41 -6.29 2.63
CA LEU A 182 -12.29 -6.23 1.67
C LEU A 182 -11.27 -7.29 2.05
N VAL A 183 -10.95 -8.12 1.07
CA VAL A 183 -10.03 -9.24 1.25
C VAL A 183 -9.02 -9.27 0.10
N HIS A 184 -7.90 -9.91 0.35
CA HIS A 184 -6.93 -10.24 -0.70
C HIS A 184 -6.64 -11.73 -0.67
N ARG A 185 -6.24 -12.27 -1.83
CA ARG A 185 -5.84 -13.67 -1.93
C ARG A 185 -4.37 -13.82 -1.53
N ASN A 186 -4.11 -14.68 -0.55
CA ASN A 186 -2.80 -15.14 -0.14
C ASN A 186 -2.73 -16.65 -0.43
N LYS A 187 -2.11 -17.02 -1.56
CA LYS A 187 -2.17 -18.38 -2.12
C LYS A 187 -3.62 -18.82 -2.35
N GLU A 188 -4.12 -19.78 -1.58
CA GLU A 188 -5.51 -20.28 -1.67
C GLU A 188 -6.41 -19.71 -0.57
N ILE A 189 -5.86 -18.90 0.34
CA ILE A 189 -6.56 -18.36 1.50
C ILE A 189 -6.93 -16.90 1.24
N LEU A 190 -8.16 -16.52 1.59
CA LEU A 190 -8.60 -15.13 1.60
C LEU A 190 -8.31 -14.52 2.97
N GLU A 191 -7.61 -13.39 2.98
CA GLU A 191 -7.25 -12.65 4.19
C GLU A 191 -7.84 -11.25 4.17
N LEU A 192 -8.19 -10.72 5.35
CA LEU A 192 -8.75 -9.37 5.48
C LEU A 192 -7.69 -8.32 5.15
N GLY A 193 -8.02 -7.43 4.23
CA GLY A 193 -7.15 -6.35 3.86
C GLY A 193 -7.29 -5.93 2.41
N THR A 194 -6.72 -4.77 2.09
CA THR A 194 -6.52 -4.31 0.71
C THR A 194 -5.03 -4.20 0.44
N ARG A 195 -4.54 -4.87 -0.59
CA ARG A 195 -3.16 -4.73 -1.08
C ARG A 195 -3.06 -3.60 -2.10
N ILE A 196 -2.12 -2.70 -1.87
CA ILE A 196 -1.84 -1.55 -2.72
C ILE A 196 -0.39 -1.70 -3.20
N SER A 197 -0.18 -1.69 -4.51
CA SER A 197 1.18 -1.61 -5.04
C SER A 197 1.74 -0.23 -4.79
N PHE A 198 2.99 -0.14 -4.37
CA PHE A 198 3.75 1.11 -4.39
C PHE A 198 4.89 1.04 -5.41
N ASP A 199 4.82 0.09 -6.34
CA ASP A 199 5.76 0.05 -7.46
C ASP A 199 5.53 1.26 -8.37
N ILE A 200 6.58 2.06 -8.53
CA ILE A 200 6.61 3.24 -9.38
C ILE A 200 7.39 2.83 -10.62
N PRO A 201 6.76 2.76 -11.81
CA PRO A 201 7.49 2.57 -13.05
C PRO A 201 8.55 3.67 -13.20
N ASP A 202 9.71 3.36 -13.77
CA ASP A 202 10.88 4.26 -13.88
C ASP A 202 10.61 5.60 -14.62
N HIS A 203 9.38 5.82 -15.10
CA HIS A 203 8.93 6.96 -15.87
C HIS A 203 7.59 7.53 -15.39
N VAL A 204 7.35 7.67 -14.08
CA VAL A 204 6.23 8.52 -13.64
C VAL A 204 6.58 9.97 -13.98
N PRO A 205 5.90 10.60 -14.97
CA PRO A 205 6.18 11.98 -15.31
C PRO A 205 5.90 12.83 -14.07
N ASN A 206 6.82 13.75 -13.76
CA ASN A 206 6.57 14.70 -12.68
C ASN A 206 5.25 15.42 -12.99
N PRO A 207 4.21 15.29 -12.14
CA PRO A 207 2.92 15.91 -12.40
C PRO A 207 3.03 17.45 -12.49
N CYS A 208 4.08 18.03 -11.89
CA CYS A 208 4.37 19.46 -12.00
C CYS A 208 4.88 19.86 -13.39
N ASN A 209 5.45 18.94 -14.18
CA ASN A 209 5.88 19.25 -15.55
C ASN A 209 4.69 19.56 -16.46
N GLU A 210 3.49 19.10 -16.11
CA GLU A 210 2.28 19.49 -16.83
C GLU A 210 1.88 20.92 -16.50
N CYS A 211 2.08 21.37 -15.26
CA CYS A 211 1.85 22.75 -14.82
C CYS A 211 2.85 23.76 -15.40
N GLU A 212 4.04 23.31 -15.81
CA GLU A 212 5.07 24.15 -16.46
C GLU A 212 4.80 24.40 -17.94
N LYS A 213 3.88 23.66 -18.56
CA LYS A 213 3.49 23.90 -19.96
C LYS A 213 2.66 25.20 -20.05
N PRO A 214 2.77 25.96 -21.16
CA PRO A 214 1.99 27.18 -21.38
C PRO A 214 0.47 26.96 -21.25
N ASP A 215 -0.01 25.76 -21.59
CA ASP A 215 -1.40 25.32 -21.51
C ASP A 215 -1.65 24.28 -20.39
N GLY A 216 -0.77 24.25 -19.38
CA GLY A 216 -0.88 23.32 -18.25
C GLY A 216 -2.12 23.57 -17.42
N ILE A 217 -2.97 22.55 -17.25
CA ILE A 217 -4.12 22.63 -16.33
C ILE A 217 -3.60 22.46 -14.91
N VAL A 218 -3.46 23.58 -14.20
CA VAL A 218 -3.21 23.58 -12.76
C VAL A 218 -4.55 23.31 -12.06
N GLY A 219 -4.58 22.31 -11.18
CA GLY A 219 -5.76 22.05 -10.35
C GLY A 219 -6.06 23.25 -9.47
N LEU A 220 -7.24 23.85 -9.64
CA LEU A 220 -7.78 24.85 -8.72
C LEU A 220 -8.21 24.13 -7.43
N ASP A 221 -7.60 24.50 -6.31
CA ASP A 221 -8.08 24.18 -4.96
C ASP A 221 -9.42 24.87 -4.66
#